data_AF-A0A535UXH5-F1
#
_entry.id   AF-A0A535UXH5-F1
#
_cell.length_a   1.000
_cell.length_b   1.000
_cell.length_c   1.000
_cell.angle_alpha   90.00
_cell.angle_beta   90.00
_cell.angle_gamma   90.00
#
_symmetry.space_group_name_H-M   'P 1'
#
loop_
_entity.id
_entity.type
_entity.pdbx_description
1 polymer ?
#
loop_
_entity_poly.entity_id
_entity_poly.type
_entity_poly.pdbx_seq_one_letter_code
_entity_poly.pdbx_strand_id
1 'polypeptide(L)'
;PAEILEKDTVEAAACAMAERARRLLNADVGLSVAGATDAEPARVRPIVVAAVAPSGARTTRIEGDEGPEANTGKAVRDALRLCVEVLRGG
;
A
#
# COMPACT_ATOMS: atom_id res chain seq x y z
N PRO A 1 -14.12 -9.62 -15.67
CA PRO A 1 -13.14 -10.72 -15.49
C PRO A 1 -11.68 -10.22 -15.42
N ALA A 2 -11.23 -9.36 -16.34
CA ALA A 2 -9.87 -8.81 -16.33
C ALA A 2 -9.60 -7.81 -15.17
N GLU A 3 -10.55 -6.93 -14.86
CA GLU A 3 -10.42 -5.96 -13.74
C GLU A 3 -10.22 -6.61 -12.37
N ILE A 4 -10.76 -7.81 -12.15
CA ILE A 4 -10.63 -8.53 -10.88
C ILE A 4 -9.21 -9.11 -10.76
N LEU A 5 -8.67 -9.68 -11.85
CA LEU A 5 -7.28 -10.15 -11.91
C LEU A 5 -6.24 -9.02 -11.76
N GLU A 6 -6.54 -7.82 -12.25
CA GLU A 6 -5.67 -6.65 -12.13
C GLU A 6 -5.65 -6.06 -10.71
N LYS A 7 -6.77 -6.08 -9.98
CA LYS A 7 -6.81 -5.66 -8.57
C LYS A 7 -5.97 -6.57 -7.68
N ASP A 8 -6.13 -7.88 -7.83
CA ASP A 8 -5.42 -8.87 -7.02
C ASP A 8 -3.90 -8.84 -7.27
N THR A 9 -3.47 -8.43 -8.47
CA THR A 9 -2.04 -8.33 -8.80
C THR A 9 -1.37 -7.10 -8.20
N VAL A 10 -2.03 -5.95 -8.12
CA VAL A 10 -1.42 -4.74 -7.52
C VAL A 10 -1.31 -4.86 -6.01
N GLU A 11 -2.32 -5.41 -5.33
CA GLU A 11 -2.25 -5.65 -3.88
C GLU A 11 -1.22 -6.73 -3.54
N ALA A 12 -1.17 -7.83 -4.29
CA ALA A 12 -0.14 -8.85 -4.12
C ALA A 12 1.27 -8.28 -4.37
N ALA A 13 1.44 -7.42 -5.38
CA ALA A 13 2.72 -6.76 -5.65
C ALA A 13 3.13 -5.83 -4.51
N ALA A 14 2.22 -5.00 -3.98
CA ALA A 14 2.49 -4.14 -2.85
C ALA A 14 2.92 -4.94 -1.60
N CYS A 15 2.22 -6.03 -1.29
CA CYS A 15 2.60 -6.95 -0.21
C CYS A 15 3.98 -7.57 -0.44
N ALA A 16 4.27 -8.04 -1.66
CA ALA A 16 5.57 -8.63 -2.00
C ALA A 16 6.72 -7.62 -1.86
N MET A 17 6.50 -6.36 -2.26
CA MET A 17 7.46 -5.27 -2.08
C MET A 17 7.72 -4.98 -0.60
N ALA A 18 6.66 -4.89 0.21
CA ALA A 18 6.76 -4.65 1.65
C ALA A 18 7.51 -5.80 2.35
N GLU A 19 7.15 -7.05 2.06
CA GLU A 19 7.83 -8.22 2.64
C GLU A 19 9.30 -8.30 2.21
N ARG A 20 9.62 -7.94 0.96
CA ARG A 20 11.00 -7.88 0.49
C ARG A 20 11.80 -6.81 1.24
N ALA A 21 11.24 -5.62 1.42
CA ALA A 21 11.89 -4.55 2.19
C ALA A 21 12.15 -4.97 3.64
N ARG A 22 11.16 -5.61 4.29
CA ARG A 22 11.30 -6.16 5.65
C ARG A 22 12.49 -7.10 5.77
N ARG A 23 12.57 -8.08 4.87
CA ARG A 23 13.63 -9.11 4.88
C ARG A 23 15.00 -8.53 4.56
N LEU A 24 15.09 -7.62 3.59
CA LEU A 24 16.37 -7.01 3.19
C LEU A 24 16.97 -6.14 4.29
N LEU A 25 16.12 -5.45 5.05
CA LEU A 25 16.55 -4.50 6.08
C LEU A 25 16.53 -5.10 7.50
N ASN A 26 16.15 -6.38 7.64
CA ASN A 26 15.89 -7.02 8.94
C ASN A 26 14.96 -6.18 9.84
N ALA A 27 13.95 -5.55 9.23
CA ALA A 27 12.99 -4.74 9.95
C ALA A 27 11.87 -5.60 10.55
N ASP A 28 11.26 -5.13 11.64
CA ASP A 28 10.08 -5.76 12.22
C ASP A 28 8.86 -5.64 11.30
N VAL A 29 8.77 -4.51 10.58
CA VAL A 29 7.68 -4.20 9.66
C VAL A 29 8.26 -3.72 8.32
N GLY A 30 7.77 -4.29 7.24
CA GLY A 30 7.95 -3.76 5.89
C GLY A 30 6.74 -2.95 5.46
N LEU A 31 6.97 -1.85 4.76
CA LEU A 31 5.93 -0.98 4.24
C LEU A 31 6.17 -0.73 2.74
N SER A 32 5.11 -0.72 1.95
CA SER A 32 5.15 -0.26 0.56
C SER A 32 3.98 0.68 0.26
N VAL A 33 4.21 1.58 -0.69
CA VAL A 33 3.19 2.45 -1.28
C VAL A 33 3.36 2.33 -2.79
N ALA A 34 2.33 1.87 -3.48
CA ALA A 34 2.34 1.61 -4.92
C ALA A 34 1.15 2.30 -5.58
N GLY A 35 1.41 3.20 -6.51
CA GLY A 35 0.39 3.97 -7.21
C GLY A 35 0.99 5.24 -7.81
N ALA A 36 0.18 5.99 -8.56
CA ALA A 36 0.57 7.29 -9.11
C ALA A 36 -0.29 8.38 -8.48
N THR A 37 0.34 9.40 -7.90
CA THR A 37 -0.34 10.56 -7.31
C THR A 37 -0.51 11.69 -8.31
N ASP A 38 0.24 11.67 -9.41
CA ASP A 38 0.38 12.72 -10.44
C ASP A 38 -0.31 12.37 -11.76
N ALA A 39 -1.16 11.34 -11.78
CA ALA A 39 -1.84 10.93 -13.00
C ALA A 39 -2.80 12.02 -13.49
N GLU A 40 -2.85 12.24 -14.82
CA GLU A 40 -3.89 13.06 -15.45
C GLU A 40 -5.28 12.64 -14.96
N PRO A 41 -6.28 13.54 -14.90
CA PRO A 41 -7.61 13.24 -14.38
C PRO A 41 -8.29 12.03 -15.04
N ALA A 42 -7.95 11.72 -16.30
CA ALA A 42 -8.47 10.57 -17.03
C ALA A 42 -7.75 9.24 -16.72
N ARG A 43 -6.71 9.25 -15.87
CA ARG A 43 -5.82 8.12 -15.57
C ARG A 43 -5.51 7.96 -14.09
N VAL A 44 -6.34 8.53 -13.20
CA VAL A 44 -6.18 8.34 -11.75
C VAL A 44 -6.08 6.84 -11.46
N ARG A 45 -4.92 6.42 -10.95
CA ARG A 45 -4.69 5.04 -10.54
C ARG A 45 -4.79 4.95 -9.03
N PRO A 46 -5.38 3.87 -8.51
CA PRO A 46 -5.42 3.65 -7.08
C PRO A 46 -4.00 3.60 -6.50
N ILE A 47 -3.85 4.15 -5.30
CA ILE A 47 -2.68 3.96 -4.46
C ILE A 47 -2.98 2.83 -3.50
N VAL A 48 -2.15 1.80 -3.52
CA VAL A 48 -2.19 0.70 -2.56
C VAL A 48 -1.07 0.90 -1.55
N VAL A 49 -1.42 0.85 -0.28
CA VAL A 49 -0.47 0.86 0.82
C VAL A 49 -0.52 -0.49 1.51
N ALA A 50 0.63 -1.14 1.69
CA ALA A 50 0.73 -2.45 2.33
C ALA A 50 1.75 -2.42 3.46
N ALA A 51 1.37 -2.95 4.63
CA ALA A 51 2.28 -3.21 5.74
C ALA A 51 2.35 -4.72 6.01
N VAL A 52 3.54 -5.23 6.26
CA VAL A 52 3.80 -6.65 6.50
C VAL A 52 4.69 -6.82 7.73
N ALA A 53 4.30 -7.71 8.63
CA ALA A 53 5.05 -8.16 9.79
C ALA A 53 5.11 -9.70 9.79
N PRO A 54 5.93 -10.35 10.64
CA PRO A 54 5.91 -11.81 10.78
C PRO A 54 4.53 -12.40 11.08
N SER A 55 3.65 -11.65 11.76
CA SER A 55 2.28 -12.03 12.12
C SER A 55 1.30 -11.98 10.93
N GLY A 56 1.63 -11.26 9.86
CA GLY A 56 0.78 -11.16 8.67
C GLY A 56 0.88 -9.83 7.94
N ALA A 57 -0.05 -9.63 7.01
CA ALA A 57 -0.12 -8.45 6.16
C ALA A 57 -1.45 -7.69 6.33
N ARG A 58 -1.41 -6.38 6.07
CA ARG A 58 -2.58 -5.51 5.95
C ARG A 58 -2.39 -4.56 4.77
N THR A 59 -3.47 -4.30 4.04
CA THR A 59 -3.50 -3.41 2.89
C THR A 59 -4.64 -2.41 3.00
N THR A 60 -4.49 -1.27 2.33
CA THR A 60 -5.55 -0.30 2.09
C THR A 60 -5.39 0.28 0.69
N ARG A 61 -6.51 0.72 0.13
CA ARG A 61 -6.59 1.24 -1.22
C ARG A 61 -7.20 2.64 -1.18
N ILE A 62 -6.53 3.56 -1.86
CA ILE A 62 -6.93 4.96 -2.00
C ILE A 62 -7.21 5.19 -3.49
N GLU A 63 -8.43 5.59 -3.85
CA GLU A 63 -8.82 5.72 -5.27
C GLU A 63 -8.11 6.88 -5.99
N GLY A 64 -7.61 7.88 -5.28
CA GLY A 64 -6.75 8.94 -5.83
C GLY A 64 -7.50 10.18 -6.34
N ASP A 65 -8.72 10.43 -5.88
CA ASP A 65 -9.65 11.45 -6.35
C ASP A 65 -9.48 12.85 -5.71
N GLU A 66 -8.59 13.00 -4.74
CA GLU A 66 -8.46 14.23 -3.93
C GLU A 66 -7.29 15.15 -4.36
N GLY A 67 -6.59 14.81 -5.45
CA GLY A 67 -5.41 15.54 -5.97
C GLY A 67 -4.08 15.07 -5.34
N PRO A 68 -2.92 15.38 -5.97
CA PRO A 68 -1.65 14.72 -5.66
C PRO A 68 -1.20 14.86 -4.19
N GLU A 69 -1.31 16.07 -3.63
CA GLU A 69 -0.88 16.36 -2.26
C GLU A 69 -1.78 15.69 -1.22
N ALA A 70 -3.11 15.80 -1.38
CA ALA A 70 -4.07 15.19 -0.47
C ALA A 70 -3.96 13.65 -0.51
N ASN A 71 -3.83 13.06 -1.70
CA ASN A 71 -3.62 11.64 -1.89
C ASN A 71 -2.33 11.15 -1.23
N THR A 72 -1.24 11.91 -1.38
CA THR A 72 0.04 11.60 -0.71
C THR A 72 -0.12 11.65 0.81
N GLY A 73 -0.75 12.70 1.34
CA GLY A 73 -1.01 12.82 2.77
C GLY A 73 -1.87 11.68 3.30
N LYS A 74 -2.89 11.25 2.54
CA LYS A 74 -3.73 10.09 2.89
C LYS A 74 -2.93 8.79 2.89
N ALA A 75 -2.10 8.56 1.87
CA ALA A 75 -1.24 7.39 1.79
C ALA A 75 -0.25 7.30 2.96
N VAL A 76 0.36 8.42 3.35
CA VAL A 76 1.27 8.46 4.52
C VAL A 76 0.51 8.19 5.82
N ARG A 77 -0.67 8.77 6.02
CA ARG A 77 -1.50 8.49 7.21
C ARG A 77 -1.89 7.02 7.30
N ASP A 78 -2.33 6.46 6.18
CA ASP A 78 -2.74 5.06 6.09
C ASP A 78 -1.54 4.12 6.30
N ALA A 79 -0.36 4.45 5.78
CA ALA A 79 0.87 3.73 6.04
C ALA A 79 1.21 3.64 7.53
N LEU A 80 1.18 4.78 8.23
CA LEU A 80 1.44 4.83 9.66
C LEU A 80 0.40 4.03 10.45
N ARG A 81 -0.88 4.14 10.09
CA ARG A 81 -1.97 3.35 10.70
C ARG A 81 -1.73 1.85 10.53
N LEU A 82 -1.45 1.40 9.30
CA LEU A 82 -1.24 -0.01 8.99
C LEU A 82 -0.03 -0.59 9.72
N CYS A 83 1.06 0.16 9.85
CA CYS A 83 2.22 -0.26 10.66
C CYS A 83 1.83 -0.56 12.12
N VAL A 84 0.98 0.27 12.72
CA VAL A 84 0.47 0.03 14.08
C VAL A 84 -0.43 -1.20 14.13
N GLU A 85 -1.31 -1.37 13.14
CA GLU A 85 -2.24 -2.52 13.08
C GLU A 85 -1.50 -3.85 12.94
N VAL A 86 -0.48 -3.95 12.10
CA VAL A 86 0.28 -5.21 11.94
C VAL A 86 1.13 -5.56 13.16
N LEU A 87 1.61 -4.55 13.90
CA LEU A 87 2.34 -4.76 15.15
C LEU A 87 1.43 -5.17 16.31
N ARG A 88 0.17 -4.74 16.31
CA ARG A 88 -0.81 -5.05 17.37
C ARG A 88 -1.64 -6.29 17.11
N GLY A 89 -1.75 -6.71 15.84
CA GLY A 89 -2.59 -7.83 15.41
C GLY A 89 -1.90 -9.20 15.40
N GLY A 90 -0.86 -9.40 16.22
CA GLY A 90 -0.16 -10.67 16.42
C GLY A 90 -0.66 -11.43 17.64
#